data_AF-R9JWE6-F1
#
_entry.id   AF-R9JWE6-F1
#
_cell.length_a   1.000
_cell.length_b   1.000
_cell.length_c   1.000
_cell.angle_alpha   90.00
_cell.angle_beta   90.00
_cell.angle_gamma   90.00
#
_symmetry.space_group_name_H-M   'P 1'
#
loop_
_entity.id
_entity.type
_entity.pdbx_description
1 polymer ?
#
loop_
_entity_poly.entity_id
_entity_poly.type
_entity_poly.pdbx_seq_one_letter_code
_entity_poly.pdbx_strand_id
1 'polypeptide(L)'
;MTWEMREAEIREETRISYMIEFLRGIDISDEQIIEVLQKHENLSEDYAKEYLQNASDVVNEIEKYITFMRNLCQIIAQSKKQNLQEDMIQLKLQREFGFDDFDAEFFFNYVTHSEKYQKTIESFL
;
A
#
# COMPACT_ATOMS: atom_id res chain seq x y z
N MET A 1 29.74 7.67 -1.18
CA MET A 1 29.07 6.36 -1.27
C MET A 1 29.10 5.92 -2.72
N THR A 2 29.49 4.67 -3.01
CA THR A 2 29.48 4.13 -4.39
C THR A 2 28.13 3.45 -4.68
N TRP A 3 27.83 3.20 -5.96
CA TRP A 3 26.61 2.46 -6.36
C TRP A 3 26.57 1.06 -5.74
N GLU A 4 27.68 0.34 -5.73
CA GLU A 4 27.79 -0.98 -5.12
C GLU A 4 27.51 -0.96 -3.61
N MET A 5 27.95 0.10 -2.91
CA MET A 5 27.65 0.29 -1.48
C MET A 5 26.15 0.55 -1.26
N ARG A 6 25.52 1.37 -2.12
CA ARG A 6 24.08 1.66 -2.02
C ARG A 6 23.24 0.43 -2.33
N GLU A 7 23.62 -0.37 -3.31
CA GLU A 7 22.94 -1.63 -3.60
C GLU A 7 23.07 -2.65 -2.46
N ALA A 8 24.23 -2.70 -1.80
CA ALA A 8 24.43 -3.55 -0.63
C ALA A 8 23.55 -3.12 0.55
N GLU A 9 23.45 -1.82 0.80
CA GLU A 9 22.56 -1.23 1.81
C GLU A 9 21.09 -1.58 1.53
N ILE A 10 20.61 -1.38 0.30
CA ILE A 10 19.23 -1.73 -0.11
C ILE A 10 18.94 -3.22 0.09
N ARG A 11 19.88 -4.10 -0.29
CA ARG A 11 19.70 -5.56 -0.11
C ARG A 11 19.57 -5.93 1.37
N GLU A 12 20.34 -5.26 2.23
CA GLU A 12 20.30 -5.51 3.67
C GLU A 12 19.02 -4.98 4.32
N GLU A 13 18.59 -3.77 3.97
CA GLU A 13 17.31 -3.21 4.39
C GLU A 13 16.14 -4.14 4.00
N THR A 14 16.14 -4.60 2.75
CA THR A 14 15.13 -5.52 2.22
C THR A 14 15.09 -6.84 3.01
N ARG A 15 16.26 -7.40 3.34
CA ARG A 15 16.37 -8.65 4.10
C ARG A 15 15.82 -8.51 5.52
N ILE A 16 16.14 -7.40 6.20
CA ILE A 16 15.66 -7.11 7.56
C ILE A 16 14.14 -6.92 7.54
N SER A 17 13.59 -6.20 6.57
CA SER A 17 12.13 -6.06 6.39
C SER A 17 11.43 -7.41 6.25
N TYR A 18 11.94 -8.31 5.41
CA TYR A 18 11.36 -9.66 5.25
C TYR A 18 11.40 -10.47 6.55
N MET A 19 12.47 -10.35 7.34
CA MET A 19 12.55 -11.02 8.62
C MET A 19 11.49 -10.50 9.61
N ILE A 20 11.31 -9.17 9.68
CA ILE A 20 10.27 -8.55 10.52
C ILE A 20 8.88 -9.03 10.10
N GLU A 21 8.57 -9.03 8.80
CA GLU A 21 7.29 -9.53 8.28
C GLU A 21 7.07 -11.00 8.63
N PHE A 22 8.09 -11.85 8.47
CA PHE A 22 8.02 -13.25 8.83
C PHE A 22 7.74 -13.46 10.32
N LEU A 23 8.46 -12.74 11.19
CA LEU A 23 8.29 -12.84 12.65
C LEU A 23 6.90 -12.36 13.10
N ARG A 24 6.38 -11.28 12.51
CA ARG A 24 5.01 -10.83 12.73
C ARG A 24 3.99 -11.87 12.25
N GLY A 25 4.25 -12.52 11.12
CA GLY A 25 3.40 -13.57 10.57
C GLY A 25 3.29 -14.84 11.43
N ILE A 26 4.17 -15.01 12.42
CA ILE A 26 4.10 -16.07 13.44
C ILE A 26 3.81 -15.53 14.85
N ASP A 27 3.17 -14.35 14.92
CA ASP A 27 2.67 -13.70 16.15
C ASP A 27 3.74 -13.36 17.20
N ILE A 28 4.97 -13.08 16.78
CA ILE A 28 6.03 -12.57 17.68
C ILE A 28 5.81 -11.09 17.96
N SER A 29 5.92 -10.69 19.24
CA SER A 29 5.68 -9.30 19.63
C SER A 29 6.79 -8.36 19.12
N ASP A 30 6.46 -7.10 18.93
CA ASP A 30 7.40 -6.07 18.49
C ASP A 30 8.63 -5.97 19.42
N GLU A 31 8.46 -6.14 20.74
CA GLU A 31 9.58 -6.19 21.70
C GLU A 31 10.50 -7.40 21.46
N GLN A 32 9.92 -8.57 21.20
CA GLN A 32 10.69 -9.78 20.91
C GLN A 32 11.40 -9.69 19.54
N ILE A 33 10.78 -9.02 18.56
CA ILE A 33 11.42 -8.75 17.27
C ILE A 33 12.65 -7.86 17.47
N ILE A 34 12.56 -6.82 18.32
CA ILE A 34 13.71 -5.97 18.66
C ILE A 34 14.84 -6.81 19.27
N GLU A 35 14.54 -7.70 20.21
CA GLU A 35 15.55 -8.60 20.80
C GLU A 35 16.22 -9.50 19.74
N VAL A 36 15.44 -10.04 18.80
CA VAL A 36 15.97 -10.86 17.69
C VAL A 36 16.88 -10.02 16.79
N LEU A 37 16.45 -8.81 16.41
CA LEU A 37 17.23 -7.88 15.59
C LEU A 37 18.56 -7.50 16.26
N GLN A 38 18.55 -7.21 17.56
CA GLN A 38 19.77 -6.91 18.30
C GLN A 38 20.73 -8.11 18.36
N LYS A 39 20.20 -9.32 18.57
CA LYS A 39 21.01 -10.52 18.77
C LYS A 39 21.53 -11.13 17.47
N HIS A 40 20.70 -11.17 16.44
CA HIS A 40 21.01 -11.87 15.19
C HIS A 40 21.53 -10.95 14.10
N GLU A 41 21.17 -9.67 14.13
CA GLU A 41 21.62 -8.66 13.16
C GLU A 41 22.62 -7.66 13.74
N ASN A 42 23.01 -7.81 15.01
CA ASN A 42 23.90 -6.90 15.73
C ASN A 42 23.46 -5.43 15.66
N LEU A 43 22.15 -5.18 15.56
CA LEU A 43 21.60 -3.83 15.54
C LEU A 43 21.61 -3.23 16.94
N SER A 44 21.77 -1.91 17.03
CA SER A 44 21.45 -1.22 18.28
C SER A 44 19.93 -1.24 18.52
N GLU A 45 19.50 -0.99 19.75
CA GLU A 45 18.07 -0.89 20.07
C GLU A 45 17.37 0.17 19.21
N ASP A 46 18.02 1.32 19.02
CA ASP A 46 17.48 2.43 18.23
C ASP A 46 17.31 2.06 16.76
N TYR A 47 18.32 1.40 16.16
CA TYR A 47 18.23 0.94 14.77
C TYR A 47 17.17 -0.17 14.61
N ALA A 48 17.06 -1.10 15.57
CA ALA A 48 16.04 -2.13 15.54
C ALA A 48 14.62 -1.53 15.59
N LYS A 49 14.39 -0.50 16.42
CA LYS A 49 13.13 0.25 16.45
C LYS A 49 12.86 1.00 15.13
N GLU A 50 13.88 1.60 14.53
CA GLU A 50 13.75 2.30 13.25
C GLU A 50 13.31 1.34 12.13
N TYR A 51 13.95 0.18 12.01
CA TYR A 51 13.55 -0.84 11.03
C TYR A 51 12.12 -1.34 11.25
N LEU A 52 11.73 -1.56 12.50
CA LEU A 52 10.39 -1.99 12.86
C LEU A 52 9.32 -0.94 12.51
N GLN A 53 9.61 0.32 12.80
CA GLN A 53 8.74 1.45 12.46
C GLN A 53 8.62 1.60 10.95
N ASN A 54 9.72 1.56 10.21
CA ASN A 54 9.72 1.65 8.75
C ASN A 54 8.88 0.53 8.12
N ALA A 55 9.00 -0.71 8.62
CA ALA A 55 8.17 -1.82 8.17
C ALA A 55 6.68 -1.57 8.45
N SER A 56 6.33 -1.08 9.64
CA SER A 56 4.95 -0.71 9.98
C SER A 56 4.41 0.42 9.10
N ASP A 57 5.21 1.44 8.81
CA ASP A 57 4.80 2.58 7.99
C ASP A 57 4.54 2.15 6.54
N VAL A 58 5.37 1.28 5.97
CA VAL A 58 5.14 0.71 4.64
C VAL A 58 3.83 -0.08 4.61
N VAL A 59 3.57 -0.92 5.61
CA VAL A 59 2.29 -1.65 5.71
C VAL A 59 1.11 -0.69 5.80
N ASN A 60 1.20 0.33 6.65
CA ASN A 60 0.15 1.34 6.79
C ASN A 60 -0.13 2.08 5.47
N GLU A 61 0.90 2.45 4.71
CA GLU A 61 0.74 3.09 3.40
C GLU A 61 0.11 2.14 2.38
N ILE A 62 0.49 0.85 2.38
CA ILE A 62 -0.15 -0.17 1.54
C ILE A 62 -1.64 -0.32 1.90
N GLU A 63 -1.98 -0.38 3.19
CA GLU A 63 -3.36 -0.49 3.65
C GLU A 63 -4.19 0.74 3.29
N LYS A 64 -3.63 1.95 3.41
CA LYS A 64 -4.26 3.19 2.94
C LYS A 64 -4.52 3.11 1.44
N TYR A 65 -3.54 2.67 0.65
CA TYR A 65 -3.71 2.52 -0.80
C TYR A 65 -4.77 1.48 -1.16
N ILE A 66 -4.79 0.33 -0.49
CA ILE A 66 -5.81 -0.70 -0.67
C ILE A 66 -7.20 -0.14 -0.36
N THR A 67 -7.33 0.59 0.75
CA THR A 67 -8.58 1.23 1.16
C THR A 67 -9.04 2.26 0.14
N PHE A 68 -8.12 3.10 -0.34
CA PHE A 68 -8.35 4.07 -1.41
C PHE A 68 -8.89 3.37 -2.68
N MET A 69 -8.19 2.35 -3.18
CA MET A 69 -8.59 1.62 -4.39
C MET A 69 -9.95 0.93 -4.23
N ARG A 70 -10.26 0.42 -3.03
CA ARG A 70 -11.56 -0.19 -2.73
C ARG A 70 -12.69 0.84 -2.78
N ASN A 71 -12.49 2.00 -2.15
CA ASN A 71 -13.47 3.09 -2.17
C ASN A 71 -13.71 3.60 -3.59
N LEU A 72 -12.64 3.75 -4.37
CA LEU A 72 -12.70 4.10 -5.79
C LEU A 72 -13.55 3.12 -6.59
N CYS A 73 -13.30 1.81 -6.46
CA CYS A 73 -14.09 0.76 -7.11
C CYS A 73 -15.58 0.83 -6.70
N GLN A 74 -15.85 1.06 -5.41
CA GLN A 74 -17.21 1.11 -4.87
C GLN A 74 -17.99 2.31 -5.42
N ILE A 75 -17.38 3.49 -5.50
CA ILE A 75 -18.02 4.69 -6.08
C ILE A 75 -18.36 4.45 -7.56
N ILE A 76 -17.44 3.87 -8.32
CA ILE A 76 -17.66 3.54 -9.73
C ILE A 76 -18.80 2.52 -9.87
N ALA A 77 -18.80 1.44 -9.08
CA ALA A 77 -19.85 0.42 -9.10
C ALA A 77 -21.23 1.02 -8.78
N GLN A 78 -21.35 1.81 -7.72
CA GLN A 78 -22.59 2.48 -7.35
C GLN A 78 -23.07 3.44 -8.44
N SER A 79 -22.15 4.16 -9.08
CA SER A 79 -22.48 5.09 -10.15
C SER A 79 -22.97 4.36 -11.41
N LYS A 80 -22.37 3.20 -11.73
CA LYS A 80 -22.85 2.31 -12.80
C LYS A 80 -24.24 1.74 -12.50
N LYS A 81 -24.55 1.36 -11.25
CA LYS A 81 -25.93 0.95 -10.86
C LYS A 81 -26.96 2.05 -11.10
N GLN A 82 -26.55 3.31 -10.96
CA GLN A 82 -27.39 4.48 -11.21
C GLN A 82 -27.44 4.86 -12.70
N ASN A 83 -26.81 4.10 -13.59
CA ASN A 83 -26.66 4.39 -15.02
C ASN A 83 -26.06 5.78 -15.29
N LEU A 84 -25.15 6.24 -14.42
CA LEU A 84 -24.43 7.49 -14.65
C LEU A 84 -23.47 7.33 -15.85
N GLN A 85 -23.43 8.37 -16.69
CA GLN A 85 -22.47 8.48 -17.79
C GLN A 85 -21.04 8.67 -17.25
N GLU A 86 -20.03 8.28 -18.02
CA GLU A 86 -18.63 8.27 -17.59
C GLU A 86 -18.14 9.64 -17.09
N ASP A 87 -18.46 10.72 -17.82
CA ASP A 87 -18.13 12.10 -17.42
C ASP A 87 -18.69 12.46 -16.03
N MET A 88 -19.90 11.98 -15.71
CA MET A 88 -20.53 12.20 -14.39
C MET A 88 -19.85 11.39 -13.29
N ILE A 89 -19.35 10.20 -13.62
CA ILE A 89 -18.57 9.38 -12.68
C ILE A 89 -17.24 10.07 -12.39
N GLN A 90 -16.53 10.56 -13.41
CA GLN A 90 -15.26 11.28 -13.25
C GLN A 90 -15.44 12.55 -12.39
N LEU A 91 -16.46 13.37 -12.66
CA LEU A 91 -16.80 14.53 -11.81
C LEU A 91 -17.09 14.15 -10.36
N LYS A 92 -17.69 12.98 -10.12
CA LYS A 92 -17.91 12.48 -8.77
C LYS A 92 -16.60 12.07 -8.09
N LEU A 93 -15.67 11.44 -8.81
CA LEU A 93 -14.34 11.12 -8.30
C LEU A 93 -13.55 12.38 -7.93
N GLN A 94 -13.62 13.42 -8.75
CA GLN A 94 -13.02 14.73 -8.42
C GLN A 94 -13.52 15.27 -7.09
N ARG A 95 -14.84 15.22 -6.86
CA ARG A 95 -15.43 15.73 -5.62
C ARG A 95 -15.08 14.90 -4.39
N GLU A 96 -15.09 13.57 -4.52
CA GLU A 96 -14.85 12.66 -3.40
C GLU A 96 -13.37 12.60 -3.00
N PHE A 97 -12.45 12.69 -3.96
CA PHE A 97 -11.01 12.53 -3.71
C PHE A 97 -10.21 13.83 -3.85
N GLY A 98 -10.83 14.93 -4.26
CA GLY A 98 -10.13 16.19 -4.53
C GLY A 98 -9.23 16.11 -5.77
N PHE A 99 -9.51 15.21 -6.70
CA PHE A 99 -8.76 15.04 -7.94
C PHE A 99 -8.99 16.20 -8.91
N ASP A 100 -7.95 16.50 -9.68
CA ASP A 100 -8.11 17.28 -10.90
C ASP A 100 -8.70 16.42 -12.04
N ASP A 101 -8.90 17.03 -13.20
CA ASP A 101 -9.46 16.35 -14.37
C ASP A 101 -8.60 15.16 -14.81
N PHE A 102 -7.27 15.31 -14.78
CA PHE A 102 -6.33 14.30 -15.22
C PHE A 102 -6.32 13.09 -14.29
N ASP A 103 -6.24 13.33 -12.98
CA ASP A 103 -6.25 12.28 -11.97
C ASP A 103 -7.57 11.51 -11.99
N ALA A 104 -8.71 12.21 -12.12
CA ALA A 104 -10.01 11.57 -12.18
C ALA A 104 -10.18 10.68 -13.44
N GLU A 105 -9.74 11.16 -14.60
CA GLU A 105 -9.71 10.38 -15.83
C GLU A 105 -8.77 9.16 -15.69
N PHE A 106 -7.55 9.39 -15.19
CA PHE A 106 -6.55 8.35 -15.00
C PHE A 106 -7.08 7.23 -14.10
N PHE A 107 -7.57 7.56 -12.90
CA PHE A 107 -8.05 6.56 -11.95
C PHE A 107 -9.33 5.88 -12.41
N PHE A 108 -10.24 6.60 -13.07
CA PHE A 108 -11.40 5.97 -13.69
C PHE A 108 -10.97 4.93 -14.72
N ASN A 109 -10.12 5.31 -15.67
CA ASN A 109 -9.63 4.44 -16.74
C ASN A 109 -8.84 3.26 -16.19
N TYR A 110 -7.94 3.50 -15.23
CA TYR A 110 -7.10 2.47 -14.62
C TYR A 110 -7.95 1.37 -13.98
N VAL A 111 -9.00 1.73 -13.25
CA VAL A 111 -9.86 0.75 -12.56
C VAL A 111 -10.80 0.07 -13.54
N THR A 112 -11.34 0.78 -14.53
CA THR A 112 -12.29 0.20 -15.50
C THR A 112 -11.64 -0.66 -16.57
N HIS A 113 -10.35 -0.51 -16.84
CA HIS A 113 -9.61 -1.31 -17.84
C HIS A 113 -8.68 -2.37 -17.24
N SER A 114 -8.54 -2.40 -15.91
CA SER A 114 -7.79 -3.44 -15.21
C SER A 114 -8.68 -4.63 -14.88
N GLU A 115 -8.34 -5.83 -15.38
CA GLU A 115 -9.08 -7.07 -15.07
C GLU A 115 -9.19 -7.32 -13.57
N LYS A 116 -8.16 -6.97 -12.80
CA LYS A 116 -8.13 -7.11 -11.34
C LYS A 116 -9.26 -6.30 -10.70
N TYR A 117 -9.39 -5.04 -11.10
CA TYR A 117 -10.34 -4.12 -10.50
C TYR A 117 -11.75 -4.24 -11.07
N GLN A 118 -11.90 -4.69 -12.32
CA GLN A 118 -13.22 -5.04 -12.87
C GLN A 118 -13.92 -6.10 -12.02
N LYS A 119 -13.22 -7.18 -11.64
CA LYS A 119 -13.76 -8.21 -10.74
C LYS A 119 -14.19 -7.61 -9.40
N THR A 120 -13.42 -6.66 -8.87
CA THR A 120 -13.78 -5.96 -7.63
C THR A 120 -15.02 -5.09 -7.81
N ILE A 121 -15.13 -4.33 -8.91
CA ILE A 121 -16.32 -3.55 -9.25
C ILE A 121 -17.55 -4.45 -9.36
N GLU A 122 -17.44 -5.56 -10.10
CA GLU A 122 -18.52 -6.52 -10.32
C GLU A 122 -18.99 -7.15 -9.00
N SER A 123 -18.09 -7.38 -8.05
CA SER A 123 -18.46 -7.87 -6.71
C SER A 123 -19.34 -6.90 -5.92
N PHE A 124 -19.35 -5.61 -6.31
CA PHE A 124 -20.22 -4.59 -5.73
C PHE A 124 -21.50 -4.36 -6.53
N LEU A 125 -21.62 -4.90 -7.75
CA LEU A 125 -22.82 -4.77 -8.60
C LEU A 125 -23.96 -5.68 -8.10
#